data_AF-A0A7L4FM74-F1
#
_entry.id   AF-A0A7L4FM74-F1
#
_cell.length_a   1.000
_cell.length_b   1.000
_cell.length_c   1.000
_cell.angle_alpha   90.00
_cell.angle_beta   90.00
_cell.angle_gamma   90.00
#
_symmetry.space_group_name_H-M   'P 1'
#
loop_
_entity.id
_entity.type
_entity.pdbx_description
1 polymer ?
#
loop_
_entity_poly.entity_id
_entity_poly.type
_entity_poly.pdbx_seq_one_letter_code
_entity_poly.pdbx_strand_id
1 'polypeptide(L)' 'MAFNGTWKIDRNENYEKFMEAMGVNVMKRKLGAHDNLKITIQQDGNKFTVKESSNFRTIDIEFTLGVNFEYSLADGTELT' A
#
# COMPACT_ATOMS: atom_id res chain seq x y z
N MET A 1 -18.93 1.62 4.25
CA MET A 1 -18.26 0.76 5.26
C MET A 1 -17.92 -0.64 4.75
N ALA A 2 -18.06 -0.95 3.44
CA ALA A 2 -17.75 -2.28 2.90
C ALA A 2 -16.26 -2.68 3.00
N PHE A 3 -15.38 -1.69 3.14
CA PHE A 3 -13.93 -1.91 3.22
C PHE A 3 -13.40 -2.14 4.64
N ASN A 4 -14.22 -1.91 5.68
CA ASN A 4 -13.79 -2.04 7.07
C ASN A 4 -13.32 -3.47 7.36
N GLY A 5 -12.13 -3.60 7.93
CA GLY A 5 -11.58 -4.90 8.32
C GLY A 5 -10.06 -4.97 8.21
N THR A 6 -9.54 -6.15 8.53
CA THR A 6 -8.13 -6.49 8.37
C THR A 6 -8.00 -7.52 7.26
N TRP A 7 -7.17 -7.18 6.28
CA TRP A 7 -6.94 -7.92 5.06
C TRP A 7 -5.49 -8.40 5.03
N LYS A 8 -5.28 -9.61 4.56
CA LYS A 8 -3.95 -10.13 4.24
C LYS A 8 -3.93 -10.48 2.76
N ILE A 9 -2.86 -10.13 2.07
CA ILE A 9 -2.69 -10.54 0.68
C ILE A 9 -2.71 -12.07 0.57
N ASP A 10 -3.55 -12.57 -0.33
CA ASP A 10 -3.67 -14.00 -0.63
C ASP A 10 -2.82 -14.38 -1.84
N ARG A 11 -2.91 -13.57 -2.91
CA ARG A 11 -2.16 -13.75 -4.15
C ARG A 11 -1.85 -12.42 -4.82
N ASN A 12 -0.78 -12.40 -5.60
CA ASN A 12 -0.47 -11.32 -6.52
C ASN A 12 -0.19 -11.90 -7.92
N GLU A 13 -0.53 -11.13 -8.96
CA GLU A 13 -0.31 -11.52 -10.36
C GLU A 13 0.44 -10.38 -11.06
N ASN A 14 1.56 -10.70 -11.72
CA ASN A 14 2.43 -9.75 -12.41
C ASN A 14 3.04 -8.61 -11.53
N TYR A 15 3.09 -8.76 -10.20
CA TYR A 15 3.55 -7.69 -9.30
C TYR A 15 5.02 -7.28 -9.52
N GLU A 16 5.92 -8.24 -9.79
CA GLU A 16 7.30 -7.91 -10.15
C GLU A 16 7.38 -7.08 -11.43
N LYS A 17 6.62 -7.45 -12.47
CA LYS A 17 6.62 -6.70 -13.74
C LYS A 17 6.06 -5.29 -13.57
N PHE A 18 5.06 -5.13 -12.70
CA PHE A 18 4.52 -3.82 -12.34
C PHE A 18 5.60 -2.94 -11.69
N MET A 19 6.29 -3.46 -10.66
CA MET A 19 7.37 -2.73 -10.00
C MET A 19 8.55 -2.43 -10.95
N GLU A 20 8.84 -3.33 -11.90
CA GLU A 20 9.84 -3.09 -12.96
C GLU A 20 9.47 -1.91 -13.85
N ALA A 21 8.20 -1.82 -14.29
CA ALA A 21 7.71 -0.70 -15.07
C ALA A 21 7.78 0.63 -14.31
N MET A 22 7.69 0.59 -12.97
CA MET A 22 7.92 1.76 -12.10
C MET A 22 9.40 2.06 -11.83
N GLY A 23 10.34 1.32 -12.44
CA GLY A 23 11.78 1.53 -12.27
C GLY A 23 12.38 0.96 -10.98
N VAL A 24 11.63 0.12 -10.24
CA VAL A 24 12.12 -0.51 -9.01
C VAL A 24 13.17 -1.56 -9.34
N ASN A 25 14.31 -1.55 -8.64
CA ASN A 25 15.40 -2.49 -8.89
C ASN A 25 15.04 -3.95 -8.55
N VAL A 26 15.69 -4.91 -9.22
CA VAL A 26 15.39 -6.35 -9.14
C VAL A 26 15.36 -6.92 -7.72
N MET A 27 16.22 -6.44 -6.82
CA MET A 27 16.28 -6.93 -5.44
C MET A 27 15.04 -6.54 -4.66
N LYS A 28 14.63 -5.26 -4.74
CA LYS A 28 13.38 -4.78 -4.14
C LYS A 28 12.16 -5.49 -4.75
N ARG A 29 12.15 -5.74 -6.07
CA ARG A 29 11.02 -6.42 -6.73
C ARG A 29 10.78 -7.83 -6.18
N LYS A 30 11.85 -8.64 -6.04
CA LYS A 30 11.75 -9.98 -5.48
C LYS A 30 11.26 -9.97 -4.03
N LEU A 31 11.75 -9.03 -3.21
CA LEU A 31 11.29 -8.90 -1.83
C LEU A 31 9.79 -8.53 -1.77
N GLY A 32 9.35 -7.65 -2.67
CA GLY A 32 7.95 -7.24 -2.75
C GLY A 32 7.01 -8.32 -3.26
N ALA A 33 7.45 -9.16 -4.20
CA ALA A 33 6.65 -10.30 -4.69
C ALA A 33 6.25 -11.29 -3.60
N HIS A 34 7.05 -11.37 -2.54
CA HIS A 34 6.84 -12.23 -1.38
C HIS A 34 6.46 -11.44 -0.11
N ASP A 35 6.09 -10.17 -0.29
CA ASP A 35 5.63 -9.34 0.81
C ASP A 35 4.27 -9.82 1.30
N ASN A 36 4.21 -10.19 2.59
CA ASN A 36 3.00 -10.70 3.23
C ASN A 36 2.13 -9.53 3.72
N LEU A 37 1.84 -8.58 2.82
CA LEU A 37 1.16 -7.33 3.13
C LEU A 37 -0.14 -7.56 3.91
N LYS A 38 -0.26 -6.85 5.03
CA LYS A 38 -1.47 -6.76 5.85
C LYS A 38 -1.97 -5.33 5.85
N ILE A 39 -3.26 -5.15 5.64
CA ILE A 39 -3.90 -3.84 5.61
C ILE A 39 -5.08 -3.84 6.58
N THR A 40 -5.15 -2.88 7.48
CA THR A 40 -6.36 -2.62 8.27
C THR A 40 -6.99 -1.33 7.78
N ILE A 41 -8.26 -1.39 7.41
CA ILE A 41 -9.02 -0.25 6.89
C ILE A 41 -10.16 0.07 7.86
N GLN A 42 -10.31 1.35 8.18
CA GLN A 42 -11.46 1.91 8.87
C GLN A 42 -12.02 3.07 8.05
N GLN A 43 -13.31 3.06 7.80
CA GLN A 43 -14.05 4.07 7.05
C GLN A 43 -15.15 4.68 7.93
N ASP A 44 -15.11 6.00 8.08
CA ASP A 44 -16.15 6.83 8.70
C ASP A 44 -16.65 7.86 7.67
N GLY A 45 -17.80 7.57 7.04
CA GLY A 45 -18.28 8.36 5.90
C GLY A 45 -17.26 8.42 4.76
N ASN A 46 -16.72 9.61 4.50
CA ASN A 46 -15.69 9.87 3.48
C ASN A 46 -14.26 9.81 4.02
N LYS A 47 -14.08 9.68 5.34
CA LYS A 47 -12.78 9.61 5.99
C LYS A 47 -12.31 8.16 6.08
N PHE A 48 -11.08 7.91 5.66
CA PHE A 48 -10.44 6.59 5.70
C PHE A 48 -9.18 6.67 6.55
N THR A 49 -9.01 5.65 7.39
CA THR A 49 -7.75 5.35 8.07
C THR A 49 -7.29 3.98 7.58
N VAL A 50 -6.09 3.94 7.00
CA VAL A 50 -5.49 2.73 6.43
C VAL A 50 -4.15 2.49 7.12
N LYS A 51 -4.01 1.31 7.73
CA LYS A 51 -2.75 0.85 8.34
C LYS A 51 -2.18 -0.25 7.47
N GLU A 52 -1.04 -0.03 6.87
CA GLU A 52 -0.32 -1.01 6.05
C GLU A 52 0.87 -1.56 6.83
N SER A 53 1.06 -2.87 6.80
CA SER A 53 2.23 -3.55 7.37
C SER A 53 2.81 -4.52 6.34
N SER A 54 4.02 -4.21 5.90
CA SER A 54 4.79 -4.93 4.89
C SER A 54 6.22 -5.21 5.37
N ASN A 55 6.95 -6.00 4.61
CA ASN A 55 8.40 -6.17 4.76
C ASN A 55 9.20 -4.89 4.50
N PHE A 56 8.65 -3.92 3.76
CA PHE A 56 9.32 -2.65 3.47
C PHE A 56 9.10 -1.61 4.57
N ARG A 57 7.86 -1.49 5.04
CA ARG A 57 7.45 -0.49 6.03
C ARG A 57 6.15 -0.86 6.71
N THR A 58 5.92 -0.21 7.85
CA THR A 58 4.59 -0.07 8.44
C THR A 58 4.21 1.40 8.41
N ILE A 59 3.04 1.73 7.88
CA ILE A 59 2.57 3.11 7.72
C ILE A 59 1.09 3.21 8.07
N ASP A 60 0.72 4.31 8.72
CA ASP A 60 -0.65 4.68 8.99
C ASP A 60 -0.97 5.91 8.13
N ILE A 61 -2.04 5.81 7.34
CA ILE A 61 -2.48 6.81 6.38
C ILE A 61 -3.89 7.24 6.76
N GLU A 62 -4.14 8.54 6.73
CA GLU A 62 -5.48 9.09 6.88
C GLU A 62 -5.79 10.00 5.70
N PHE A 63 -6.92 9.76 5.03
CA PHE A 63 -7.34 10.60 3.90
C PHE A 63 -8.86 10.77 3.88
N THR A 64 -9.32 11.82 3.20
CA THR A 64 -10.73 12.08 2.95
C THR A 64 -10.99 12.04 1.45
N LEU A 65 -12.04 11.31 1.03
CA LEU A 65 -12.40 11.23 -0.39
C LEU A 65 -12.62 12.62 -0.98
N GLY A 66 -11.95 12.90 -2.11
CA GLY A 66 -12.02 14.18 -2.83
C GLY A 66 -11.09 15.28 -2.30
N VAL A 67 -10.23 14.98 -1.32
CA VAL A 67 -9.25 15.93 -0.76
C VAL A 67 -7.84 15.42 -1.02
N ASN A 68 -6.97 16.29 -1.56
CA ASN A 68 -5.55 15.96 -1.73
C ASN A 68 -4.88 15.74 -0.37
N PHE A 69 -3.95 14.78 -0.32
CA PHE A 69 -3.14 14.51 0.85
C PHE A 69 -1.75 14.08 0.41
N GLU A 70 -0.75 14.31 1.26
CA GLU A 70 0.62 13.89 0.99
C GLU A 70 0.77 12.38 1.20
N TYR A 71 1.42 11.71 0.26
CA TYR A 71 1.69 10.28 0.37
C TYR A 71 3.06 9.95 -0.21
N SER A 72 3.78 9.05 0.43
CA SER A 72 5.02 8.49 -0.11
C SER A 72 4.81 7.02 -0.44
N LEU A 73 5.35 6.56 -1.57
CA LEU A 73 5.45 5.16 -1.92
C LEU A 73 6.45 4.44 -0.99
N ALA A 74 6.35 3.11 -0.90
CA ALA A 74 7.20 2.31 -0.02
C ALA A 74 8.70 2.36 -0.38
N ASP A 75 9.05 2.74 -1.61
CA ASP A 75 10.42 2.95 -2.04
C ASP A 75 10.99 4.33 -1.66
N GLY A 76 10.15 5.24 -1.13
CA GLY A 76 10.50 6.59 -0.69
C GLY A 76 10.09 7.70 -1.66
N THR A 77 9.52 7.37 -2.81
CA THR A 77 9.04 8.37 -3.78
C THR A 77 7.83 9.13 -3.23
N GLU A 78 7.95 10.45 -3.06
CA GLU A 78 6.85 11.33 -2.64
C GLU A 78 5.89 11.61 -3.80
N LEU A 79 4.59 11.51 -3.53
CA LEU A 79 3.51 11.86 -4.45
C LEU A 79 2.84 13.14 -3.95
N THR A 80 2.69 14.10 -4.85
CA THR A 80 2.06 15.40 -4.63
C THR A 80 0.68 15.50 -5.29
#